data_AF-A0A1B6FWC3-F1
#
_entry.id   AF-A0A1B6FWC3-F1
#
_cell.length_a   1.000
_cell.length_b   1.000
_cell.length_c   1.000
_cell.angle_alpha   90.00
_cell.angle_beta   90.00
_cell.angle_gamma   90.00
#
_symmetry.space_group_name_H-M   'P 1'
#
loop_
_entity.id
_entity.type
_entity.pdbx_description
1 polymer ?
#
loop_
_entity_poly.entity_id
_entity_poly.type
_entity_poly.pdbx_seq_one_letter_code
_entity_poly.pdbx_strand_id
1 'polypeptide(L)'
;TLGDVLPPLDTLSLDNSNDRSALFAQINQGEDITKSLKKVTSDMQTHKNPNLRTGPAPFKAPVSVGAPAAVPVKAPASNKPPVFARDGKKWLVEHQRGNKSLVVEGAEMNNVVYMYGCL
;
A
#
# COMPACT_ATOMS: atom_id res chain seq x y z
N THR A 1 48.37 28.93 -29.76
CA THR A 1 47.76 27.70 -29.23
C THR A 1 47.21 28.02 -27.86
N LEU A 2 45.88 28.18 -27.79
CA LEU A 2 45.12 28.53 -26.59
C LEU A 2 45.14 27.29 -25.68
N GLY A 3 45.85 27.34 -24.56
CA GLY A 3 45.86 26.28 -23.57
C GLY A 3 44.70 26.48 -22.61
N ASP A 4 43.66 25.68 -22.74
CA ASP A 4 42.53 25.62 -21.81
C ASP A 4 43.03 25.27 -20.40
N VAL A 5 42.94 26.24 -19.49
CA VAL A 5 43.14 26.02 -18.05
C VAL A 5 41.93 25.28 -17.53
N LEU A 6 42.00 23.95 -17.47
CA LEU A 6 41.03 23.13 -16.76
C LEU A 6 41.11 23.49 -15.26
N PRO A 7 39.99 23.85 -14.59
CA PRO A 7 40.01 24.08 -13.16
C PRO A 7 40.39 22.79 -12.41
N PRO A 8 41.13 22.89 -11.29
CA PRO A 8 41.55 21.72 -10.50
C PRO A 8 40.32 20.95 -10.00
N LEU A 9 40.37 19.62 -10.13
CA LEU A 9 39.33 18.66 -9.75
C LEU A 9 39.09 18.56 -8.23
N ASP A 10 39.72 19.42 -7.42
CA ASP A 10 39.57 19.45 -5.96
C ASP A 10 38.23 20.07 -5.49
N THR A 11 37.47 20.70 -6.39
CA THR A 11 36.14 21.26 -6.08
C THR A 11 34.99 20.26 -6.19
N LEU A 12 35.26 19.02 -6.60
CA LEU A 12 34.30 17.90 -6.53
C LEU A 12 34.64 16.95 -5.38
N SER A 13 35.33 17.46 -4.35
CA SER A 13 35.56 16.71 -3.11
C SER A 13 34.21 16.36 -2.50
N LEU A 14 33.94 15.06 -2.52
CA LEU A 14 32.77 14.36 -2.03
C LEU A 14 32.65 14.52 -0.51
N ASP A 15 32.16 15.66 -0.05
CA ASP A 15 31.53 15.82 1.28
C ASP A 15 30.27 14.93 1.44
N ASN A 16 29.84 14.29 0.36
CA ASN A 16 28.75 13.30 0.28
C ASN A 16 28.84 12.18 1.34
N SER A 17 30.03 11.78 1.80
CA SER A 17 30.17 10.76 2.86
C SER A 17 29.73 11.28 4.23
N ASN A 18 30.05 12.52 4.55
CA ASN A 18 29.60 13.20 5.76
C ASN A 18 28.11 13.53 5.69
N ASP A 19 27.61 13.95 4.52
CA ASP A 19 26.18 14.21 4.32
C ASP A 19 25.32 12.96 4.47
N ARG A 20 25.76 11.83 3.93
CA ARG A 20 25.06 10.54 4.11
C ARG A 20 25.10 10.09 5.56
N SER A 21 26.25 10.25 6.22
CA SER A 21 26.40 9.90 7.64
C SER A 21 25.51 10.79 8.52
N ALA A 22 25.41 12.08 8.22
CA ALA A 22 24.52 13.03 8.90
C ALA A 22 23.04 12.67 8.68
N LEU A 23 22.67 12.29 7.46
CA LEU A 23 21.31 11.82 7.16
C LEU A 23 20.94 10.59 7.98
N PHE A 24 21.81 9.58 8.03
CA PHE A 24 21.56 8.37 8.83
C PHE A 24 21.53 8.69 10.33
N ALA A 25 22.38 9.59 10.82
CA ALA A 25 22.32 10.04 12.21
C ALA A 25 20.99 10.75 12.54
N GLN A 26 20.45 11.54 11.60
CA GLN A 26 19.17 12.22 11.77
C GLN A 26 17.97 11.27 11.71
N ILE A 27 18.04 10.22 10.90
CA ILE A 27 17.00 9.17 10.85
C ILE A 27 17.08 8.26 12.09
N ASN A 28 18.28 7.96 12.57
CA ASN A 28 18.53 7.04 13.68
C ASN A 28 18.47 7.71 15.06
N GLN A 29 17.58 8.69 15.25
CA GLN A 29 17.39 9.39 16.53
C GLN A 29 16.57 8.60 17.56
N GLY A 30 16.11 7.38 17.24
CA GLY A 30 15.30 6.56 18.15
C GLY A 30 13.95 7.22 18.48
N GLU A 31 13.58 7.28 19.76
CA GLU A 31 12.30 7.86 20.22
C GLU A 31 12.19 9.37 19.92
N ASP A 32 13.34 10.05 19.85
CA ASP A 32 13.43 11.49 19.63
C ASP A 32 13.02 11.91 18.21
N ILE A 33 12.99 10.97 17.25
CA ILE A 33 12.59 11.24 15.87
C ILE A 33 11.18 11.87 15.76
N THR A 34 10.34 11.63 16.77
CA THR A 34 8.96 12.13 16.81
C THR A 34 8.82 13.56 17.35
N LYS A 35 9.87 14.14 17.95
CA LYS A 35 9.83 15.48 18.58
C LYS A 35 9.58 16.62 17.60
N SER A 36 10.01 16.46 16.35
CA SER A 36 9.83 17.46 15.28
C SER A 36 8.44 17.42 14.63
N LEU A 37 7.62 16.41 14.95
CA LEU A 37 6.27 16.27 14.39
C LEU A 37 5.27 17.11 15.18
N LYS A 38 4.36 17.79 14.46
CA LYS A 38 3.24 18.48 15.09
C LYS A 38 2.37 17.47 15.84
N LYS A 39 2.09 17.76 17.12
CA LYS A 39 1.20 16.92 17.91
C LYS A 39 -0.20 16.88 17.30
N VAL A 40 -0.68 15.67 17.01
CA VAL A 40 -2.04 15.42 16.53
C VAL A 40 -2.97 15.32 17.75
N THR A 41 -3.83 16.32 17.94
CA THR A 41 -4.86 16.31 18.99
C THR A 41 -6.02 15.39 18.61
N SER A 42 -6.88 15.04 19.57
CA SER A 42 -8.04 14.17 19.32
C SER A 42 -8.94 14.71 18.19
N ASP A 43 -9.07 16.03 18.08
CA ASP A 43 -9.87 16.68 17.04
C ASP A 43 -9.33 16.46 15.63
N MET A 44 -8.02 16.19 15.48
CA MET A 44 -7.38 15.91 14.21
C MET A 44 -7.37 14.41 13.85
N GLN A 45 -7.77 13.54 14.78
CA GLN A 45 -7.80 12.09 14.55
C GLN A 45 -9.11 11.69 13.87
N THR A 46 -9.06 11.40 12.57
CA THR A 46 -10.24 11.05 11.75
C THR A 46 -11.06 9.87 12.29
N HIS A 47 -10.41 8.90 12.96
CA HIS A 47 -11.11 7.75 13.56
C HIS A 47 -11.75 8.04 14.94
N LYS A 48 -11.25 9.03 15.69
CA LYS A 48 -11.76 9.40 17.03
C LYS A 48 -12.64 10.64 17.04
N ASN A 49 -12.55 11.50 16.03
CA ASN A 49 -13.43 12.65 15.86
C ASN A 49 -14.54 12.35 14.84
N PRO A 50 -15.80 12.13 15.28
CA PRO A 50 -16.93 11.89 14.39
C PRO A 50 -17.14 13.02 13.37
N ASN A 51 -16.81 14.26 13.71
CA ASN A 51 -16.98 15.43 12.83
C ASN A 51 -16.04 15.44 11.63
N LEU A 52 -14.92 14.72 11.68
CA LEU A 52 -14.02 14.53 10.53
C LEU A 52 -14.39 13.32 9.66
N ARG A 53 -15.32 12.48 10.13
CA ARG A 53 -15.86 11.35 9.34
C ARG A 53 -16.97 11.79 8.39
N THR A 54 -17.46 13.01 8.54
CA THR A 54 -18.40 13.67 7.63
C THR A 54 -17.68 14.20 6.39
N GLY A 55 -17.32 13.29 5.47
CA GLY A 55 -17.08 13.61 4.07
C GLY A 55 -18.41 13.87 3.32
N PRO A 56 -18.38 14.25 2.03
CA PRO A 56 -19.60 14.46 1.24
C PRO A 56 -20.53 13.27 1.37
N ALA A 57 -21.80 13.53 1.71
CA ALA A 57 -22.84 12.54 1.83
C ALA A 57 -22.82 11.59 0.61
N PRO A 58 -23.01 10.27 0.82
CA PRO A 58 -24.06 9.78 1.70
C PRO A 58 -23.57 8.80 2.79
N PHE A 59 -23.69 9.22 4.05
CA PHE A 59 -23.87 8.31 5.17
C PHE A 59 -25.35 8.30 5.60
N LYS A 60 -26.22 7.87 4.69
CA LYS A 60 -27.50 7.26 5.07
C LYS A 60 -27.52 5.87 4.44
N ALA A 61 -27.53 4.84 5.26
CA ALA A 61 -28.00 3.55 4.78
C ALA A 61 -29.46 3.78 4.30
N PRO A 62 -29.82 3.42 3.06
CA PRO A 62 -31.21 3.53 2.64
C PRO A 62 -32.05 2.67 3.58
N VAL A 63 -33.13 3.26 4.11
CA VAL A 63 -34.19 2.50 4.77
C VAL A 63 -34.69 1.50 3.72
N SER A 64 -34.44 0.23 3.95
CA SER A 64 -34.87 -0.85 3.08
C SER A 64 -36.39 -0.97 3.16
N VAL A 65 -37.11 -0.18 2.36
CA VAL A 65 -38.46 -0.54 1.97
C VAL A 65 -38.29 -1.67 0.96
N GLY A 66 -38.71 -2.88 1.34
CA GLY A 66 -38.48 -4.10 0.59
C GLY A 66 -38.94 -3.99 -0.86
N ALA A 67 -37.98 -3.88 -1.76
CA ALA A 67 -38.14 -4.27 -3.15
C ALA A 67 -37.54 -5.69 -3.30
N PRO A 68 -38.16 -6.58 -4.09
CA PRO A 68 -37.60 -7.91 -4.32
C PRO A 68 -36.19 -7.73 -4.88
N ALA A 69 -35.22 -8.37 -4.22
CA ALA A 69 -33.82 -8.29 -4.56
C ALA A 69 -33.65 -8.65 -6.04
N ALA A 70 -33.28 -7.66 -6.86
CA ALA A 70 -32.80 -7.91 -8.20
C ALA A 70 -31.54 -8.78 -8.05
N VAL A 71 -31.64 -10.00 -8.57
CA VAL A 71 -30.54 -10.96 -8.63
C VAL A 71 -29.33 -10.23 -9.22
N PRO A 72 -28.17 -10.20 -8.56
CA PRO A 72 -27.01 -9.57 -9.16
C PRO A 72 -26.70 -10.33 -10.45
N VAL A 73 -26.88 -9.67 -11.58
CA VAL A 73 -26.44 -10.18 -12.88
C VAL A 73 -24.94 -10.39 -12.74
N LYS A 74 -24.52 -11.66 -12.58
CA LYS A 74 -23.11 -12.04 -12.58
C LYS A 74 -22.50 -11.41 -13.83
N ALA A 75 -21.53 -10.53 -13.64
CA ALA A 75 -20.67 -10.07 -14.71
C ALA A 75 -20.21 -11.31 -15.50
N PRO A 76 -20.17 -11.24 -16.86
CA PRO A 76 -19.74 -12.37 -17.66
C PRO A 76 -18.39 -12.82 -17.13
N ALA A 77 -18.32 -14.07 -16.66
CA ALA A 77 -17.09 -14.55 -16.07
C ALA A 77 -16.00 -14.48 -17.12
N SER A 78 -14.84 -13.98 -16.73
CA SER A 78 -13.63 -14.19 -17.50
C SER A 78 -13.48 -15.70 -17.71
N ASN A 79 -13.64 -16.19 -18.94
CA ASN A 79 -13.43 -17.59 -19.33
C ASN A 79 -11.94 -18.00 -19.30
N LYS A 80 -11.14 -17.30 -18.50
CA LYS A 80 -9.73 -17.61 -18.30
C LYS A 80 -9.65 -18.88 -17.44
N PRO A 81 -8.68 -19.76 -17.70
CA PRO A 81 -8.49 -20.96 -16.89
C PRO A 81 -8.20 -20.58 -15.43
N PRO A 82 -8.66 -21.40 -14.46
CA PRO A 82 -8.35 -21.19 -13.06
C PRO A 82 -6.84 -21.31 -12.83
N VAL A 83 -6.29 -20.39 -12.04
CA VAL A 83 -4.87 -20.38 -11.65
C VAL A 83 -4.80 -20.62 -10.15
N PHE A 84 -3.98 -21.59 -9.77
CA PHE A 84 -3.58 -21.82 -8.40
C PHE A 84 -2.10 -22.24 -8.39
N ALA A 85 -1.22 -21.27 -8.21
CA ALA A 85 0.23 -21.50 -8.30
C ALA A 85 0.99 -20.66 -7.28
N ARG A 86 2.14 -21.18 -6.83
CA ARG A 86 3.10 -20.45 -6.00
C ARG A 86 4.27 -20.01 -6.87
N ASP A 87 4.47 -18.70 -6.95
CA ASP A 87 5.65 -18.07 -7.55
C ASP A 87 6.52 -17.47 -6.44
N GLY A 88 7.49 -18.25 -5.99
CA GLY A 88 8.35 -17.91 -4.86
C GLY A 88 7.57 -17.66 -3.56
N LYS A 89 7.43 -16.40 -3.17
CA LYS A 89 6.68 -15.95 -1.98
C LYS A 89 5.24 -15.54 -2.31
N LYS A 90 4.84 -15.50 -3.58
CA LYS A 90 3.53 -15.05 -4.03
C LYS A 90 2.65 -16.24 -4.40
N TRP A 91 1.45 -16.30 -3.86
CA TRP A 91 0.40 -17.22 -4.28
C TRP A 91 -0.54 -16.53 -5.27
N LEU A 92 -0.70 -17.11 -6.46
CA LEU A 92 -1.60 -16.65 -7.50
C LEU A 92 -2.88 -17.49 -7.46
N VAL A 93 -3.99 -16.85 -7.13
CA VAL A 93 -5.32 -17.46 -7.09
C VAL A 93 -6.22 -16.67 -8.03
N GLU A 94 -6.38 -17.15 -9.26
CA GLU A 94 -7.14 -16.44 -10.29
C GLU A 94 -8.28 -17.28 -10.85
N HIS A 95 -9.39 -16.64 -11.21
CA HIS A 95 -10.51 -17.21 -11.98
C HIS A 95 -11.10 -18.51 -11.40
N GLN A 96 -11.03 -18.68 -10.07
CA GLN A 96 -11.62 -19.82 -9.37
C GLN A 96 -13.15 -19.69 -9.37
N ARG A 97 -13.87 -20.69 -9.89
CA ARG A 97 -15.34 -20.66 -9.99
C ARG A 97 -15.96 -21.84 -9.25
N GLY A 98 -16.80 -21.55 -8.26
CA GLY A 98 -17.53 -22.58 -7.51
C GLY A 98 -16.67 -23.45 -6.59
N ASN A 99 -15.39 -23.11 -6.41
CA ASN A 99 -14.50 -23.81 -5.49
C ASN A 99 -14.58 -23.19 -4.09
N LYS A 100 -15.30 -23.85 -3.18
CA LYS A 100 -15.53 -23.39 -1.79
C LYS A 100 -14.50 -23.91 -0.79
N SER A 101 -13.63 -24.82 -1.20
CA SER A 101 -12.70 -25.55 -0.31
C SER A 101 -11.24 -25.32 -0.73
N LEU A 102 -10.92 -24.12 -1.21
CA LEU A 102 -9.59 -23.77 -1.67
C LEU A 102 -8.68 -23.47 -0.47
N VAL A 103 -7.61 -24.25 -0.32
CA VAL A 103 -6.68 -24.18 0.82
C VAL A 103 -5.28 -23.87 0.31
N VAL A 104 -4.64 -22.87 0.89
CA VAL A 104 -3.21 -22.57 0.66
C VAL A 104 -2.40 -23.27 1.74
N GLU A 105 -1.76 -24.38 1.38
CA GLU A 105 -0.89 -25.14 2.28
C GLU A 105 0.53 -24.57 2.31
N GLY A 106 1.18 -24.58 3.49
CA GLY A 106 2.57 -24.13 3.62
C GLY A 106 2.80 -22.63 3.41
N ALA A 107 1.81 -21.80 3.76
CA ALA A 107 1.97 -20.35 3.77
C ALA A 107 2.90 -19.89 4.90
N GLU A 108 3.92 -19.10 4.57
CA GLU A 108 4.82 -18.47 5.55
C GLU A 108 4.45 -16.99 5.78
N MET A 109 4.87 -16.40 6.90
CA MET A 109 4.50 -15.03 7.29
C MET A 109 4.90 -13.94 6.28
N ASN A 110 5.92 -14.20 5.46
CA ASN A 110 6.42 -13.29 4.43
C ASN A 110 5.81 -13.54 3.04
N ASN A 111 4.82 -14.44 2.95
CA ASN A 111 4.15 -14.74 1.69
C ASN A 111 3.05 -13.72 1.39
N VAL A 112 2.72 -13.56 0.12
CA VAL A 112 1.64 -12.68 -0.36
C VAL A 112 0.65 -13.52 -1.14
N VAL A 113 -0.65 -13.37 -0.86
CA VAL A 113 -1.72 -14.01 -1.63
C VAL A 113 -2.36 -12.98 -2.55
N TYR A 114 -2.36 -13.25 -3.85
CA TYR A 114 -3.00 -12.46 -4.88
C TYR A 114 -4.25 -13.18 -5.39
N MET A 115 -5.41 -12.62 -5.11
CA MET A 115 -6.71 -13.14 -5.53
C MET A 115 -7.35 -12.24 -6.59
N TYR A 116 -7.73 -12.81 -7.73
CA TYR A 116 -8.36 -12.06 -8.82
C TYR A 116 -9.46 -12.88 -9.52
N GLY A 117 -10.60 -12.25 -9.81
CA GLY A 117 -11.65 -12.85 -10.65
C GLY A 117 -12.29 -14.14 -10.13
N CYS A 118 -12.28 -14.40 -8.82
CA CYS A 118 -12.89 -15.59 -8.21
C CYS A 118 -14.42 -15.40 -7.99
N LEU A 119 -15.24 -16.44 -8.25
CA LEU A 119 -16.72 -16.38 -8.38
C LEU A 119 -17.49 -17.60 -7.84
#